data_AF-A0A6V7QIG6-F1
#
_entry.id   AF-A0A6V7QIG6-F1
#
_cell.length_a   1.000
_cell.length_b   1.000
_cell.length_c   1.000
_cell.angle_alpha   90.00
_cell.angle_beta   90.00
_cell.angle_gamma   90.00
#
_symmetry.space_group_name_H-M   'P 1'
#
loop_
_entity.id
_entity.type
_entity.pdbx_description
1 polymer ?
#
loop_
_entity_poly.entity_id
_entity_poly.type
_entity_poly.pdbx_seq_one_letter_code
_entity_poly.pdbx_strand_id
1 'polypeptide(L)'
;MAPNLTKSSDVADVLAGGFVDGDLPPSDFAVKGGDLTVRGHPFLLDVPPNITLAAAADFGGAGAFVGFDVDEPLSRHVAPVGRLAGIRFMSIFRFKVWWTTHWVGSTGADVEHETQLLVLDRSNTGRPYVLLLPLIEGSFRASLQRGERPDFVDMCVESGSAAVRSASFRSALYLHAGDDPYALVKEAMQVVRAHLGTFKLLDEKSPPGIVDKFGWCTWDAFYLKVIKLLGNGGVGGSEGAGGGGCPPGLLLIDDGWQTICHDDDDPASGEEGMNRTSAGEQMPCRLIKFEENRKFRDYTGKKSEGNCESRGLGRSWGT
;
A
#
# COMPACT_ATOMS: atom_id res chain seq x y z
N MET A 1 -18.29 1.74 25.42
CA MET A 1 -18.37 3.15 25.01
C MET A 1 -17.11 3.47 24.24
N ALA A 2 -17.24 3.71 22.93
CA ALA A 2 -16.11 4.04 22.06
C ALA A 2 -15.63 5.48 22.34
N PRO A 3 -14.32 5.76 22.37
CA PRO A 3 -13.84 7.12 22.50
C PRO A 3 -14.10 7.89 21.20
N ASN A 4 -14.70 9.06 21.37
CA ASN A 4 -15.10 10.01 20.35
C ASN A 4 -13.84 10.73 19.83
N LEU A 5 -13.45 10.49 18.58
CA LEU A 5 -12.35 11.18 17.91
C LEU A 5 -12.87 12.47 17.28
N THR A 6 -13.09 13.48 18.13
CA THR A 6 -13.26 14.86 17.70
C THR A 6 -12.33 15.74 18.52
N LYS A 7 -11.16 16.04 17.95
CA LYS A 7 -10.36 17.24 18.22
C LYS A 7 -9.22 17.30 17.20
N SER A 8 -9.52 17.90 16.05
CA SER A 8 -8.52 18.42 15.11
C SER A 8 -8.06 19.78 15.61
N SER A 9 -6.91 19.85 16.27
CA SER A 9 -6.24 21.13 16.57
C SER A 9 -4.86 21.27 15.95
N ASP A 10 -4.31 20.24 15.32
CA ASP A 10 -2.87 20.22 14.97
C ASP A 10 -2.61 20.38 13.45
N VAL A 11 -3.64 20.61 12.63
CA VAL A 11 -3.47 20.81 11.18
C VAL A 11 -3.11 22.27 10.84
N ALA A 12 -3.49 23.23 11.69
CA ALA A 12 -3.24 24.65 11.46
C ALA A 12 -1.76 25.04 11.59
N ASP A 13 -1.00 24.37 12.45
CA ASP A 13 0.38 24.77 12.79
C ASP A 13 1.44 24.33 11.77
N VAL A 14 1.11 23.43 10.84
CA VAL A 14 2.03 23.05 9.72
C VAL A 14 1.88 23.99 8.52
N LEU A 15 0.80 24.79 8.47
CA LEU A 15 0.48 25.73 7.38
C LEU A 15 0.94 27.17 7.67
N ALA A 16 1.80 27.38 8.67
CA ALA A 16 2.32 28.70 9.07
C ALA A 16 3.34 29.34 8.08
N GLY A 17 3.20 29.03 6.79
CA GLY A 17 3.68 29.87 5.69
C GLY A 17 2.46 30.45 4.99
N GLY A 18 2.03 31.64 5.44
CA GLY A 18 0.72 32.22 5.12
C GLY A 18 0.39 32.27 3.63
N PHE A 19 -0.74 31.67 3.27
CA PHE A 19 -1.48 32.01 2.06
C PHE A 19 -2.72 32.80 2.50
N VAL A 20 -2.76 34.06 2.06
CA VAL A 20 -3.91 34.93 2.22
C VAL A 20 -5.02 34.38 1.32
N ASP A 21 -6.20 34.22 1.89
CA ASP A 21 -7.42 33.77 1.21
C ASP A 21 -7.68 34.67 -0.02
N GLY A 22 -7.26 34.21 -1.21
CA GLY A 22 -7.34 34.99 -2.46
C GLY A 22 -6.32 34.67 -3.56
N ASP A 23 -5.13 34.13 -3.26
CA ASP A 23 -4.04 33.93 -4.23
C ASP A 23 -3.50 32.48 -4.27
N LEU A 24 -4.38 31.48 -4.14
CA LEU A 24 -3.96 30.10 -4.38
C LEU A 24 -3.61 29.92 -5.86
N PRO A 25 -2.41 29.41 -6.21
CA PRO A 25 -2.03 29.24 -7.60
C PRO A 25 -3.03 28.31 -8.31
N PRO A 26 -3.48 28.66 -9.52
CA PRO A 26 -4.39 27.80 -10.28
C PRO A 26 -3.72 26.45 -10.54
N SER A 27 -4.52 25.38 -10.51
CA SER A 27 -4.06 24.04 -10.88
C SER A 27 -3.39 24.05 -12.26
N ASP A 28 -2.26 23.36 -12.38
CA ASP A 28 -1.60 23.15 -13.67
C ASP A 28 -2.47 22.25 -14.59
N PHE A 29 -3.46 21.57 -14.04
CA PHE A 29 -4.31 20.59 -14.71
C PHE A 29 -5.67 21.16 -15.09
N ALA A 30 -6.13 20.84 -16.30
CA ALA A 30 -7.45 21.20 -16.78
C ALA A 30 -7.98 20.17 -17.79
N VAL A 31 -9.30 20.04 -17.88
CA VAL A 31 -9.96 19.38 -19.01
C VAL A 31 -10.23 20.42 -20.10
N LYS A 32 -9.63 20.25 -21.28
CA LYS A 32 -9.79 21.16 -22.43
C LYS A 32 -10.13 20.36 -23.68
N GLY A 33 -11.25 20.69 -24.32
CA GLY A 33 -11.67 20.01 -25.56
C GLY A 33 -11.96 18.51 -25.40
N GLY A 34 -12.22 18.04 -24.17
CA GLY A 34 -12.39 16.61 -23.86
C GLY A 34 -11.10 15.91 -23.44
N ASP A 35 -9.96 16.61 -23.39
CA ASP A 35 -8.67 16.02 -23.01
C ASP A 35 -8.19 16.56 -21.66
N LEU A 36 -7.54 15.71 -20.86
CA LEU A 36 -6.79 16.11 -19.68
C LEU A 36 -5.46 16.70 -20.11
N THR A 37 -5.22 17.92 -19.66
CA THR A 37 -4.04 18.72 -20.00
C THR A 37 -3.29 19.13 -18.76
N VAL A 38 -1.98 19.29 -18.88
CA VAL A 38 -1.08 19.87 -17.87
C VAL A 38 -0.33 21.03 -18.52
N ARG A 39 -0.41 22.23 -17.95
CA ARG A 39 0.18 23.47 -18.53
C ARG A 39 -0.21 23.67 -20.01
N GLY A 40 -1.43 23.24 -20.37
CA GLY A 40 -1.96 23.30 -21.74
C GLY A 40 -1.52 22.15 -22.67
N HIS A 41 -0.68 21.23 -22.23
CA HIS A 41 -0.27 20.06 -23.02
C HIS A 41 -1.13 18.83 -22.68
N PRO A 42 -1.77 18.18 -23.66
CA PRO A 42 -2.58 16.98 -23.41
C PRO A 42 -1.72 15.77 -23.01
N PHE A 43 -2.27 14.93 -22.13
CA PHE A 43 -1.62 13.69 -21.69
C PHE A 43 -2.59 12.49 -21.54
N LEU A 44 -3.88 12.72 -21.33
CA LEU A 44 -4.94 11.72 -21.51
C LEU A 44 -6.02 12.33 -22.40
N LEU A 45 -6.38 11.62 -23.46
CA LEU A 45 -7.34 12.07 -24.46
C LEU A 45 -8.73 11.49 -24.19
N ASP A 46 -9.79 12.03 -24.80
CA ASP A 46 -11.13 11.42 -24.80
C ASP A 46 -11.66 11.11 -23.38
N VAL A 47 -11.46 12.04 -22.45
CA VAL A 47 -11.83 11.94 -21.04
C VAL A 47 -13.36 11.85 -20.91
N PRO A 48 -13.90 10.81 -20.26
CA PRO A 48 -15.34 10.65 -20.11
C PRO A 48 -15.98 11.79 -19.30
N PRO A 49 -17.23 12.17 -19.63
CA PRO A 49 -17.89 13.34 -19.03
C PRO A 49 -18.22 13.19 -17.53
N ASN A 50 -18.22 11.96 -17.00
CA ASN A 50 -18.43 11.69 -15.58
C ASN A 50 -17.14 11.78 -14.75
N ILE A 51 -15.98 11.98 -15.39
CA ILE A 51 -14.73 12.25 -14.68
C ILE A 51 -14.79 13.68 -14.11
N THR A 52 -14.44 13.80 -12.84
CA THR A 52 -14.36 15.06 -12.12
C THR A 52 -12.90 15.40 -11.83
N LEU A 53 -12.58 16.69 -11.85
CA LEU A 53 -11.25 17.23 -11.60
C LEU A 53 -11.35 18.38 -10.60
N ALA A 54 -10.64 18.29 -9.48
CA ALA A 54 -10.57 19.33 -8.46
C ALA A 54 -9.11 19.74 -8.23
N ALA A 55 -8.84 21.05 -8.10
CA ALA A 55 -7.50 21.54 -7.81
C ALA A 55 -7.05 21.12 -6.40
N ALA A 56 -5.76 20.83 -6.22
CA ALA A 56 -5.17 20.53 -4.91
C ALA A 56 -4.63 21.80 -4.19
N ALA A 57 -5.15 22.96 -4.57
CA ALA A 57 -4.72 24.29 -4.11
C ALA A 57 -4.75 24.42 -2.58
N ASP A 58 -5.81 23.91 -1.94
CA ASP A 58 -5.99 23.93 -0.48
C ASP A 58 -4.91 23.15 0.29
N PHE A 59 -4.14 22.31 -0.40
CA PHE A 59 -3.10 21.45 0.16
C PHE A 59 -1.69 21.89 -0.27
N GLY A 60 -1.55 23.12 -0.77
CA GLY A 60 -0.27 23.73 -1.14
C GLY A 60 0.33 23.20 -2.44
N GLY A 61 -0.46 22.54 -3.29
CA GLY A 61 0.03 21.93 -4.54
C GLY A 61 -0.69 22.45 -5.79
N ALA A 62 0.05 22.57 -6.90
CA ALA A 62 -0.51 22.82 -8.24
C ALA A 62 -1.09 21.56 -8.91
N GLY A 63 -1.21 20.47 -8.16
CA GLY A 63 -1.77 19.19 -8.61
C GLY A 63 -3.29 19.20 -8.70
N ALA A 64 -3.86 18.05 -9.05
CA ALA A 64 -5.31 17.88 -9.11
C ALA A 64 -5.76 16.50 -8.66
N PHE A 65 -6.94 16.46 -8.04
CA PHE A 65 -7.64 15.24 -7.69
C PHE A 65 -8.64 14.88 -8.77
N VAL A 66 -8.64 13.60 -9.14
CA VAL A 66 -9.52 12.99 -10.12
C VAL A 66 -10.46 12.04 -9.39
N GLY A 67 -11.74 12.16 -9.71
CA GLY A 67 -12.81 11.29 -9.22
C GLY A 67 -13.84 11.04 -10.30
N PHE A 68 -14.94 10.37 -9.96
CA PHE A 68 -16.04 10.14 -10.89
C PHE A 68 -17.35 9.86 -10.15
N ASP A 69 -18.44 10.01 -10.89
CA ASP A 69 -19.78 9.59 -10.47
C ASP A 69 -20.28 8.45 -11.36
N VAL A 70 -21.06 7.55 -10.75
CA VAL A 70 -21.80 6.47 -11.40
C VAL A 70 -23.19 6.36 -10.78
N ASP A 71 -24.13 5.76 -11.50
CA ASP A 71 -25.53 5.73 -11.07
C ASP A 71 -25.76 4.76 -9.90
N GLU A 72 -25.07 3.62 -9.90
CA GLU A 72 -25.28 2.57 -8.91
C GLU A 72 -24.14 2.48 -7.88
N PRO A 73 -24.44 2.41 -6.58
CA PRO A 73 -23.43 2.17 -5.58
C PRO A 73 -22.95 0.71 -5.64
N LEU A 74 -21.66 0.49 -5.83
CA LEU A 74 -21.04 -0.85 -5.82
C LEU A 74 -19.83 -0.88 -4.88
N SER A 75 -19.42 -2.10 -4.51
CA SER A 75 -18.19 -2.33 -3.76
C SER A 75 -16.95 -2.32 -4.65
N ARG A 76 -17.14 -2.35 -5.98
CA ARG A 76 -16.08 -2.29 -6.98
C ARG A 76 -16.59 -1.58 -8.24
N HIS A 77 -15.81 -0.61 -8.71
CA HIS A 77 -16.00 0.11 -9.96
C HIS A 77 -14.77 0.01 -10.83
N VAL A 78 -14.95 0.01 -12.15
CA VAL A 78 -13.88 0.22 -13.13
C VAL A 78 -14.35 1.34 -14.04
N ALA A 79 -13.75 2.52 -13.89
CA ALA A 79 -14.15 3.71 -14.61
C ALA A 79 -13.03 4.17 -15.55
N PRO A 80 -13.30 4.36 -16.84
CA PRO A 80 -12.32 4.88 -17.79
C PRO A 80 -11.96 6.33 -17.46
N VAL A 81 -10.66 6.64 -17.40
CA VAL A 81 -10.15 7.99 -17.09
C VAL A 81 -9.82 8.77 -18.36
N GLY A 82 -9.26 8.09 -19.35
CA GLY A 82 -8.92 8.67 -20.65
C GLY A 82 -7.98 7.78 -21.45
N ARG A 83 -7.79 8.10 -22.72
CA ARG A 83 -6.93 7.39 -23.66
C ARG A 83 -5.49 7.90 -23.58
N LEU A 84 -4.56 7.00 -23.28
CA LEU A 84 -3.12 7.26 -23.27
C LEU A 84 -2.51 6.82 -24.59
N ALA A 85 -1.99 7.76 -25.39
CA ALA A 85 -1.51 7.47 -26.74
C ALA A 85 -0.12 8.05 -27.00
N GLY A 86 0.88 7.18 -27.17
CA GLY A 86 2.22 7.56 -27.62
C GLY A 86 3.04 8.36 -26.61
N ILE A 87 2.76 8.22 -25.31
CA ILE A 87 3.51 8.86 -24.24
C ILE A 87 4.19 7.78 -23.43
N ARG A 88 5.52 7.73 -23.50
CA ARG A 88 6.31 6.77 -22.71
C ARG A 88 6.00 6.94 -21.22
N PHE A 89 5.94 5.84 -20.50
CA PHE A 89 5.74 5.85 -19.07
C PHE A 89 6.56 4.77 -18.38
N MET A 90 6.76 4.97 -17.07
CA MET A 90 7.12 3.92 -16.14
C MET A 90 5.99 3.79 -15.11
N SER A 91 5.67 2.57 -14.72
CA SER A 91 4.69 2.30 -13.67
C SER A 91 5.22 1.32 -12.64
N ILE A 92 4.62 1.34 -11.45
CA ILE A 92 4.77 0.31 -10.42
C ILE A 92 3.42 -0.37 -10.26
N PHE A 93 3.39 -1.69 -10.44
CA PHE A 93 2.17 -2.48 -10.36
C PHE A 93 2.35 -3.74 -9.52
N ARG A 94 1.26 -4.23 -8.95
CA ARG A 94 1.24 -5.41 -8.09
C ARG A 94 0.95 -6.67 -8.90
N PHE A 95 2.01 -7.41 -9.26
CA PHE A 95 1.91 -8.63 -10.06
C PHE A 95 1.67 -9.91 -9.23
N LYS A 96 1.91 -9.85 -7.91
CA LYS A 96 1.56 -10.91 -6.95
C LYS A 96 1.01 -10.26 -5.68
N VAL A 97 0.31 -11.05 -4.86
CA VAL A 97 -0.41 -10.56 -3.66
C VAL A 97 0.45 -9.63 -2.78
N TRP A 98 1.74 -9.92 -2.62
CA TRP A 98 2.67 -9.18 -1.74
C TRP A 98 3.81 -8.47 -2.48
N TRP A 99 3.83 -8.49 -3.82
CA TRP A 99 4.97 -8.00 -4.60
C TRP A 99 4.54 -7.00 -5.66
N THR A 100 5.27 -5.90 -5.72
CA THR A 100 5.25 -4.95 -6.82
C THR A 100 6.49 -5.10 -7.69
N THR A 101 6.37 -4.72 -8.95
CA THR A 101 7.51 -4.56 -9.88
C THR A 101 7.27 -3.34 -10.76
N HIS A 102 8.30 -2.92 -11.50
CA HIS A 102 8.17 -1.87 -12.48
C HIS A 102 7.71 -2.42 -13.84
N TRP A 103 7.07 -1.57 -14.63
CA TRP A 103 6.76 -1.79 -16.03
C TRP A 103 7.01 -0.51 -16.84
N VAL A 104 7.18 -0.63 -18.15
CA VAL A 104 7.30 0.50 -19.07
C VAL A 104 6.42 0.28 -20.29
N GLY A 105 5.85 1.35 -20.80
CA GLY A 105 4.96 1.31 -21.95
C GLY A 105 4.82 2.68 -22.59
N SER A 106 3.91 2.80 -23.55
CA SER A 106 3.63 4.07 -24.24
C SER A 106 2.16 4.32 -24.59
N THR A 107 1.29 3.33 -24.41
CA THR A 107 -0.16 3.49 -24.58
C THR A 107 -0.94 2.91 -23.40
N GLY A 108 -2.24 3.19 -23.31
CA GLY A 108 -3.08 2.63 -22.24
C GLY A 108 -3.20 1.11 -22.30
N ALA A 109 -2.97 0.49 -23.46
CA ALA A 109 -2.94 -0.96 -23.61
C ALA A 109 -1.76 -1.61 -22.87
N ASP A 110 -0.68 -0.87 -22.64
CA ASP A 110 0.51 -1.33 -21.94
C ASP A 110 0.37 -1.23 -20.41
N VAL A 111 -0.72 -0.66 -19.88
CA VAL A 111 -0.90 -0.47 -18.43
C VAL A 111 -1.30 -1.79 -17.77
N GLU A 112 -0.46 -2.28 -16.88
CA GLU A 112 -0.72 -3.50 -16.13
C GLU A 112 -1.83 -3.32 -15.09
N HIS A 113 -2.57 -4.41 -14.81
CA HIS A 113 -3.55 -4.42 -13.73
C HIS A 113 -2.88 -4.15 -12.37
N GLU A 114 -3.62 -3.54 -11.45
CA GLU A 114 -3.12 -3.18 -10.12
C GLU A 114 -1.89 -2.25 -10.17
N THR A 115 -1.85 -1.34 -11.14
CA THR A 115 -0.87 -0.25 -11.19
C THR A 115 -1.17 0.75 -10.06
N GLN A 116 -0.18 0.97 -9.18
CA GLN A 116 -0.28 1.82 -7.98
C GLN A 116 0.46 3.15 -8.12
N LEU A 117 1.22 3.32 -9.19
CA LEU A 117 1.93 4.55 -9.54
C LEU A 117 2.23 4.50 -11.04
N LEU A 118 1.98 5.60 -11.75
CA LEU A 118 2.31 5.72 -13.18
C LEU A 118 2.89 7.11 -13.46
N VAL A 119 4.07 7.16 -14.06
CA VAL A 119 4.78 8.40 -14.39
C VAL A 119 4.94 8.50 -15.89
N LEU A 120 4.25 9.46 -16.49
CA LEU A 120 4.38 9.83 -17.88
C LEU A 120 5.64 10.67 -18.11
N ASP A 121 6.34 10.37 -19.19
CA ASP A 121 7.52 11.09 -19.61
C ASP A 121 7.18 12.48 -20.16
N ARG A 122 8.12 13.40 -19.95
CA ARG A 122 8.06 14.76 -20.47
C ARG A 122 8.08 14.75 -22.00
N SER A 123 7.59 15.82 -22.62
CA SER A 123 7.72 16.02 -24.06
C SER A 123 8.84 16.99 -24.40
N ASN A 124 9.33 16.92 -25.65
CA ASN A 124 10.21 17.95 -26.21
C ASN A 124 9.49 19.26 -26.50
N THR A 125 8.15 19.28 -26.40
CA THR A 125 7.29 20.42 -26.71
C THR A 125 6.85 21.21 -25.46
N GLY A 126 7.29 20.80 -24.26
CA GLY A 126 7.04 21.53 -23.01
C GLY A 126 6.16 20.82 -21.99
N ARG A 127 5.62 19.62 -22.28
CA ARG A 127 4.88 18.84 -21.27
C ARG A 127 5.86 18.36 -20.19
N PRO A 128 5.63 18.64 -18.89
CA PRO A 128 6.45 18.12 -17.80
C PRO A 128 6.25 16.61 -17.61
N TYR A 129 6.97 16.00 -16.67
CA TYR A 129 6.58 14.68 -16.17
C TYR A 129 5.22 14.76 -15.50
N VAL A 130 4.40 13.73 -15.65
CA VAL A 130 3.07 13.67 -15.01
C VAL A 130 2.96 12.39 -14.21
N LEU A 131 2.78 12.53 -12.90
CA LEU A 131 2.46 11.43 -12.00
C LEU A 131 0.94 11.25 -11.94
N LEU A 132 0.51 10.00 -12.09
CA LEU A 132 -0.81 9.50 -11.79
C LEU A 132 -0.67 8.56 -10.59
N LEU A 133 -1.22 8.96 -9.45
CA LEU A 133 -1.09 8.26 -8.18
C LEU A 133 -2.48 7.87 -7.63
N PRO A 134 -2.92 6.61 -7.82
CA PRO A 134 -4.12 6.09 -7.19
C PRO A 134 -4.06 6.21 -5.66
N LEU A 135 -5.17 6.65 -5.06
CA LEU A 135 -5.28 6.93 -3.64
C LEU A 135 -6.31 6.03 -2.95
N ILE A 136 -6.36 6.16 -1.63
CA ILE A 136 -7.45 5.64 -0.79
C ILE A 136 -8.45 6.78 -0.58
N GLU A 137 -9.72 6.51 -0.82
CA GLU A 137 -10.83 7.43 -0.52
C GLU A 137 -11.85 6.72 0.38
N GLY A 138 -11.90 7.16 1.64
CA GLY A 138 -12.68 6.47 2.67
C GLY A 138 -12.26 5.01 2.80
N SER A 139 -13.20 4.09 2.57
CA SER A 139 -12.98 2.64 2.64
C SER A 139 -12.61 2.00 1.30
N PHE A 140 -12.33 2.80 0.27
CA PHE A 140 -12.01 2.31 -1.07
C PHE A 140 -10.57 2.59 -1.44
N ARG A 141 -9.90 1.61 -2.06
CA ARG A 141 -8.58 1.81 -2.68
C ARG A 141 -8.74 1.91 -4.19
N ALA A 142 -7.96 2.79 -4.81
CA ALA A 142 -7.85 2.89 -6.25
C ALA A 142 -6.60 2.16 -6.79
N SER A 143 -6.69 1.67 -8.03
CA SER A 143 -5.57 1.22 -8.86
C SER A 143 -5.84 1.56 -10.33
N LEU A 144 -4.80 1.63 -11.16
CA LEU A 144 -4.94 1.76 -12.61
C LEU A 144 -4.80 0.40 -13.28
N GLN A 145 -5.40 0.27 -14.46
CA GLN A 145 -5.30 -0.91 -15.32
C GLN A 145 -5.54 -0.51 -16.78
N ARG A 146 -5.15 -1.38 -17.71
CA ARG A 146 -5.62 -1.28 -19.10
C ARG A 146 -7.15 -1.26 -19.14
N GLY A 147 -7.69 -0.39 -19.99
CA GLY A 147 -9.13 -0.30 -20.22
C GLY A 147 -9.64 -1.31 -21.23
N GLU A 148 -10.96 -1.52 -21.21
CA GLU A 148 -11.63 -2.34 -22.24
C GLU A 148 -11.63 -1.63 -23.61
N ARG A 149 -11.64 -0.29 -23.59
CA ARG A 149 -11.54 0.52 -24.80
C ARG A 149 -10.07 0.61 -25.25
N PRO A 150 -9.78 0.59 -26.56
CA PRO A 150 -8.41 0.63 -27.05
C PRO A 150 -7.62 1.83 -26.50
N ASP A 151 -6.45 1.54 -25.91
CA ASP A 151 -5.53 2.50 -25.31
C ASP A 151 -6.11 3.35 -24.15
N PHE A 152 -7.27 2.99 -23.60
CA PHE A 152 -7.77 3.63 -22.38
C PHE A 152 -7.02 3.16 -21.14
N VAL A 153 -6.84 4.08 -20.21
CA VAL A 153 -6.47 3.79 -18.83
C VAL A 153 -7.74 3.84 -18.00
N ASP A 154 -8.03 2.74 -17.32
CA ASP A 154 -9.17 2.63 -16.42
C ASP A 154 -8.70 2.68 -14.96
N MET A 155 -9.49 3.33 -14.12
CA MET A 155 -9.32 3.37 -12.68
C MET A 155 -10.25 2.36 -12.03
N CYS A 156 -9.68 1.35 -11.38
CA CYS A 156 -10.39 0.41 -10.52
C CYS A 156 -10.49 1.01 -9.11
N VAL A 157 -11.68 1.07 -8.54
CA VAL A 157 -11.91 1.54 -7.16
C VAL A 157 -12.70 0.47 -6.41
N GLU A 158 -12.15 -0.09 -5.34
CA GLU A 158 -12.77 -1.21 -4.62
C GLU A 158 -12.59 -1.14 -3.11
N SER A 159 -13.62 -1.59 -2.37
CA SER A 159 -13.62 -1.68 -0.90
C SER A 159 -13.22 -3.06 -0.39
N GLY A 160 -13.26 -4.09 -1.24
CA GLY A 160 -13.08 -5.48 -0.84
C GLY A 160 -14.24 -6.07 -0.02
N SER A 161 -15.37 -5.36 0.10
CA SER A 161 -16.53 -5.81 0.88
C SER A 161 -17.85 -5.49 0.19
N ALA A 162 -18.69 -6.50 -0.05
CA ALA A 162 -20.02 -6.32 -0.65
C ALA A 162 -20.96 -5.42 0.18
N ALA A 163 -20.68 -5.26 1.48
CA ALA A 163 -21.43 -4.38 2.37
C ALA A 163 -21.01 -2.91 2.27
N VAL A 164 -19.80 -2.62 1.78
CA VAL A 164 -19.26 -1.25 1.69
C VAL A 164 -19.34 -0.81 0.24
N ARG A 165 -20.35 0.01 -0.06
CA ARG A 165 -20.71 0.44 -1.43
C ARG A 165 -20.74 1.96 -1.51
N SER A 166 -20.24 2.52 -2.61
CA SER A 166 -20.31 3.95 -2.93
C SER A 166 -20.56 4.12 -4.43
N ALA A 167 -21.10 5.26 -4.84
CA ALA A 167 -21.35 5.61 -6.25
C ALA A 167 -20.60 6.89 -6.69
N SER A 168 -19.86 7.51 -5.77
CA SER A 168 -19.25 8.82 -5.98
C SER A 168 -17.87 8.86 -5.32
N PHE A 169 -16.89 9.37 -6.07
CA PHE A 169 -15.50 9.53 -5.65
C PHE A 169 -14.97 10.88 -6.12
N ARG A 170 -14.13 11.53 -5.32
CA ARG A 170 -13.65 12.90 -5.57
C ARG A 170 -12.13 13.02 -5.66
N SER A 171 -11.41 12.06 -5.10
CA SER A 171 -9.95 12.09 -4.95
C SER A 171 -9.30 10.71 -5.07
N ALA A 172 -9.95 9.78 -5.75
CA ALA A 172 -9.46 8.42 -5.98
C ALA A 172 -8.14 8.37 -6.76
N LEU A 173 -7.81 9.40 -7.53
CA LEU A 173 -6.53 9.54 -8.24
C LEU A 173 -5.98 10.94 -8.03
N TYR A 174 -4.68 11.05 -7.72
CA TYR A 174 -3.98 12.33 -7.66
C TYR A 174 -3.04 12.50 -8.86
N LEU A 175 -3.05 13.71 -9.42
CA LEU A 175 -2.21 14.14 -10.52
C LEU A 175 -1.19 15.15 -10.02
N HIS A 176 0.07 14.94 -10.38
CA HIS A 176 1.15 15.86 -10.06
C HIS A 176 2.07 16.07 -11.25
N ALA A 177 2.64 17.26 -11.39
CA ALA A 177 3.48 17.63 -12.53
C ALA A 177 4.77 18.28 -12.06
N GLY A 178 5.88 17.93 -12.72
CA GLY A 178 7.20 18.44 -12.36
C GLY A 178 8.23 18.16 -13.45
N ASP A 179 9.31 18.93 -13.44
CA ASP A 179 10.38 18.82 -14.44
C ASP A 179 11.52 17.90 -13.97
N ASP A 180 11.59 17.59 -12.67
CA ASP A 180 12.53 16.64 -12.07
C ASP A 180 11.83 15.33 -11.67
N PRO A 181 12.09 14.20 -12.34
CA PRO A 181 11.46 12.92 -12.02
C PRO A 181 11.88 12.35 -10.66
N TYR A 182 12.99 12.82 -10.07
CA TYR A 182 13.46 12.36 -8.75
C TYR A 182 12.76 13.10 -7.61
N ALA A 183 12.32 14.34 -7.84
CA ALA A 183 11.54 15.12 -6.88
C ALA A 183 10.03 14.86 -6.98
N LEU A 184 9.53 14.55 -8.20
CA LEU A 184 8.11 14.44 -8.53
C LEU A 184 7.27 13.65 -7.51
N VAL A 185 7.72 12.44 -7.15
CA VAL A 185 6.97 11.59 -6.20
C VAL A 185 7.05 12.14 -4.78
N LYS A 186 8.19 12.72 -4.38
CA LYS A 186 8.37 13.30 -3.05
C LYS A 186 7.43 14.50 -2.85
N GLU A 187 7.37 15.39 -3.83
CA GLU A 187 6.49 16.57 -3.84
C GLU A 187 5.02 16.14 -3.86
N ALA A 188 4.65 15.18 -4.69
CA ALA A 188 3.30 14.63 -4.72
C ALA A 188 2.87 14.06 -3.36
N MET A 189 3.76 13.32 -2.69
CA MET A 189 3.46 12.71 -1.39
C MET A 189 3.25 13.75 -0.29
N GLN A 190 3.83 14.95 -0.37
CA GLN A 190 3.55 16.04 0.56
C GLN A 190 2.10 16.52 0.46
N VAL A 191 1.61 16.72 -0.77
CA VAL A 191 0.22 17.13 -1.02
C VAL A 191 -0.75 16.03 -0.60
N VAL A 192 -0.46 14.77 -0.96
CA VAL A 192 -1.29 13.62 -0.57
C VAL A 192 -1.31 13.43 0.95
N ARG A 193 -0.20 13.64 1.64
CA ARG A 193 -0.13 13.62 3.11
C ARG A 193 -1.01 14.71 3.72
N ALA A 194 -1.00 15.92 3.16
CA ALA A 194 -1.85 17.02 3.62
C ALA A 194 -3.34 16.74 3.36
N HIS A 195 -3.69 16.20 2.19
CA HIS A 195 -5.06 15.84 1.81
C HIS A 195 -5.63 14.68 2.64
N LEU A 196 -4.91 13.57 2.75
CA LEU A 196 -5.42 12.39 3.44
C LEU A 196 -5.36 12.55 4.96
N GLY A 197 -4.30 13.18 5.50
CA GLY A 197 -4.14 13.36 6.94
C GLY A 197 -4.00 12.07 7.76
N THR A 198 -3.79 10.92 7.10
CA THR A 198 -3.78 9.58 7.73
C THR A 198 -2.39 9.01 7.95
N PHE A 199 -1.33 9.67 7.46
CA PHE A 199 0.04 9.18 7.55
C PHE A 199 1.05 10.31 7.69
N LYS A 200 2.29 9.93 8.03
CA LYS A 200 3.46 10.80 8.05
C LYS A 200 4.44 10.37 6.97
N LEU A 201 5.13 11.34 6.37
CA LEU A 201 6.26 11.11 5.48
C LEU A 201 7.47 10.55 6.25
N LEU A 202 8.47 10.05 5.52
CA LEU A 202 9.65 9.43 6.13
C LEU A 202 10.46 10.43 6.95
N ASP A 203 10.61 11.67 6.47
CA ASP A 203 11.29 12.79 7.12
C ASP A 203 10.53 13.35 8.32
N GLU A 204 9.22 13.14 8.41
CA GLU A 204 8.39 13.47 9.57
C GLU A 204 8.40 12.39 10.68
N LYS A 205 9.00 11.22 10.41
CA LYS A 205 9.08 10.11 11.35
C LYS A 205 10.41 10.16 12.10
N SER A 206 10.38 9.82 13.39
CA SER A 206 11.58 9.53 14.17
C SER A 206 11.83 8.02 14.14
N PRO A 207 12.86 7.53 13.42
CA PRO A 207 13.14 6.11 13.38
C PRO A 207 13.47 5.58 14.78
N PRO A 208 12.88 4.45 15.22
CA PRO A 208 13.25 3.82 16.47
C PRO A 208 14.68 3.26 16.37
N GLY A 209 15.45 3.26 17.47
CA GLY A 209 16.86 2.80 17.47
C GLY A 209 17.08 1.32 17.05
N ILE A 210 16.01 0.56 16.81
CA ILE A 210 16.08 -0.77 16.20
C ILE A 210 16.54 -0.71 14.73
N VAL A 211 16.37 0.41 14.03
CA VAL A 211 16.82 0.56 12.63
C VAL A 211 18.35 0.51 12.48
N ASP A 212 19.08 0.81 13.56
CA ASP A 212 20.55 0.73 13.60
C ASP A 212 21.06 -0.68 13.95
N LYS A 213 20.15 -1.65 14.12
CA LYS A 213 20.50 -3.03 14.47
C LYS A 213 20.51 -3.91 13.23
N PHE A 214 21.52 -4.78 13.16
CA PHE A 214 21.47 -5.93 12.27
C PHE A 214 20.31 -6.83 12.69
N GLY A 215 19.33 -7.01 11.83
CA GLY A 215 18.16 -7.86 12.08
C GLY A 215 18.24 -9.17 11.31
N TRP A 216 17.54 -10.19 11.81
CA TRP A 216 17.39 -11.47 11.13
C TRP A 216 15.92 -11.91 11.13
N CYS A 217 15.44 -12.31 9.95
CA CYS A 217 14.07 -12.77 9.72
C CYS A 217 14.08 -14.28 9.42
N THR A 218 13.12 -15.02 9.98
CA THR A 218 13.03 -16.47 9.82
C THR A 218 12.56 -16.93 8.43
N TRP A 219 11.99 -16.05 7.60
CA TRP A 219 11.28 -16.43 6.38
C TRP A 219 12.13 -17.21 5.38
N ASP A 220 13.24 -16.64 4.91
CA ASP A 220 14.08 -17.31 3.90
C ASP A 220 14.88 -18.49 4.47
N ALA A 221 14.97 -18.60 5.80
CA ALA A 221 15.64 -19.73 6.46
C ALA A 221 14.70 -20.93 6.66
N PHE A 222 13.43 -20.68 7.01
CA PHE A 222 12.52 -21.72 7.48
C PHE A 222 11.14 -21.73 6.83
N TYR A 223 10.73 -20.65 6.16
CA TYR A 223 9.35 -20.42 5.73
C TYR A 223 8.38 -20.80 6.86
N LEU A 224 7.34 -21.58 6.55
CA LEU A 224 6.32 -22.05 7.51
C LEU A 224 6.84 -23.04 8.56
N LYS A 225 8.12 -23.45 8.51
CA LYS A 225 8.74 -24.37 9.48
C LYS A 225 9.49 -23.61 10.58
N VAL A 226 9.04 -22.41 10.94
CA VAL A 226 9.67 -21.54 11.96
C VAL A 226 9.81 -22.18 13.34
N ILE A 227 9.00 -23.21 13.66
CA ILE A 227 9.20 -24.07 14.84
C ILE A 227 10.61 -24.70 14.91
N LYS A 228 11.30 -24.87 13.78
CA LYS A 228 12.69 -25.35 13.72
C LYS A 228 13.68 -24.40 14.39
N LEU A 229 13.34 -23.11 14.55
CA LEU A 229 14.09 -22.18 15.38
C LEU A 229 14.14 -22.65 16.85
N LEU A 230 13.07 -23.31 17.30
CA LEU A 230 12.85 -23.72 18.69
C LEU A 230 13.29 -25.17 18.96
N GLY A 231 13.18 -26.04 17.96
CA GLY A 231 13.73 -27.41 17.99
C GLY A 231 15.26 -27.38 17.93
N ASN A 232 15.92 -28.05 18.88
CA ASN A 232 17.35 -27.94 19.24
C ASN A 232 17.70 -26.76 20.17
N GLY A 233 16.73 -26.23 20.91
CA GLY A 233 16.97 -25.41 22.09
C GLY A 233 17.33 -23.96 21.79
N GLY A 234 16.60 -23.26 20.91
CA GLY A 234 16.71 -21.80 20.73
C GLY A 234 18.08 -21.26 20.28
N VAL A 235 18.99 -22.19 20.00
CA VAL A 235 20.44 -21.99 19.95
C VAL A 235 20.97 -22.18 18.53
N GLY A 236 20.32 -22.99 17.67
CA GLY A 236 20.84 -23.24 16.32
C GLY A 236 20.92 -22.01 15.42
N GLY A 237 19.95 -21.08 15.53
CA GLY A 237 19.97 -19.81 14.80
C GLY A 237 20.75 -18.71 15.52
N SER A 238 20.67 -18.65 16.85
CA SER A 238 21.26 -17.57 17.67
C SER A 238 22.70 -17.84 18.12
N GLU A 239 23.10 -19.08 18.45
CA GLU A 239 24.51 -19.47 18.60
C GLU A 239 25.20 -19.60 17.25
N GLY A 240 24.49 -19.99 16.18
CA GLY A 240 25.02 -19.91 14.81
C GLY A 240 25.33 -18.47 14.39
N ALA A 241 24.43 -17.53 14.68
CA ALA A 241 24.64 -16.11 14.39
C ALA A 241 25.59 -15.41 15.38
N GLY A 242 25.55 -15.78 16.67
CA GLY A 242 26.44 -15.26 17.71
C GLY A 242 27.87 -15.79 17.60
N GLY A 243 28.04 -17.05 17.21
CA GLY A 243 29.34 -17.67 16.90
C GLY A 243 29.95 -17.17 15.59
N GLY A 244 29.13 -16.62 14.69
CA GLY A 244 29.57 -15.99 13.43
C GLY A 244 30.15 -14.58 13.60
N GLY A 245 30.24 -14.04 14.82
CA GLY A 245 30.83 -12.72 15.11
C GLY A 245 29.93 -11.52 14.79
N CYS A 246 28.68 -11.74 14.34
CA CYS A 246 27.70 -10.69 14.06
C CYS A 246 26.32 -11.08 14.63
N PRO A 247 26.13 -11.02 15.95
CA PRO A 247 24.85 -11.35 16.56
C PRO A 247 23.75 -10.35 16.13
N PRO A 248 22.55 -10.80 15.72
CA PRO A 248 21.47 -9.90 15.38
C PRO A 248 20.95 -9.17 16.63
N GLY A 249 20.77 -7.86 16.51
CA GLY A 249 20.11 -7.03 17.52
C GLY A 249 18.57 -7.01 17.39
N LEU A 250 18.04 -7.61 16.33
CA LEU A 250 16.60 -7.84 16.10
C LEU A 250 16.37 -9.25 15.56
N LEU A 251 15.44 -10.00 16.17
CA LEU A 251 14.92 -11.25 15.64
C LEU A 251 13.46 -11.03 15.23
N LEU A 252 13.15 -11.25 13.96
CA LEU A 252 11.79 -11.22 13.43
C LEU A 252 11.32 -12.65 13.16
N ILE A 253 10.28 -13.08 13.88
CA ILE A 253 9.60 -14.36 13.67
C ILE A 253 8.52 -14.13 12.62
N ASP A 254 8.76 -14.61 11.42
CA ASP A 254 7.87 -14.52 10.25
C ASP A 254 6.79 -15.62 10.28
N ASP A 255 6.01 -15.72 9.21
CA ASP A 255 4.84 -16.58 9.10
C ASP A 255 5.13 -18.08 9.35
N GLY A 256 4.15 -18.76 9.94
CA GLY A 256 4.22 -20.18 10.32
C GLY A 256 4.02 -20.47 11.81
N TRP A 257 3.95 -19.44 12.66
CA TRP A 257 3.56 -19.56 14.07
C TRP A 257 2.07 -19.34 14.30
N GLN A 258 1.41 -18.63 13.39
CA GLN A 258 -0.01 -18.32 13.44
C GLN A 258 -0.88 -19.55 13.15
N THR A 259 -2.16 -19.45 13.52
CA THR A 259 -3.18 -20.46 13.24
C THR A 259 -4.02 -20.01 12.04
N ILE A 260 -3.95 -20.77 10.94
CA ILE A 260 -4.58 -20.41 9.65
C ILE A 260 -5.45 -21.55 9.09
N CYS A 261 -6.47 -21.24 8.27
CA CYS A 261 -7.28 -22.21 7.52
C CYS A 261 -7.75 -21.63 6.17
N HIS A 262 -8.18 -22.45 5.23
CA HIS A 262 -8.90 -22.00 4.02
C HIS A 262 -10.35 -21.68 4.36
N ASP A 263 -11.02 -20.96 3.46
CA ASP A 263 -12.45 -20.66 3.56
C ASP A 263 -13.32 -21.92 3.54
N ASP A 264 -12.85 -22.99 2.89
CA ASP A 264 -13.54 -24.28 2.80
C ASP A 264 -13.29 -25.19 4.01
N ASP A 265 -12.32 -24.86 4.88
CA ASP A 265 -12.03 -25.63 6.09
C ASP A 265 -13.06 -25.27 7.17
N ASP A 266 -13.65 -26.26 7.86
CA ASP A 266 -14.54 -25.99 9.00
C ASP A 266 -13.72 -25.40 10.17
N PRO A 267 -13.92 -24.12 10.56
CA PRO A 267 -13.16 -23.51 11.66
C PRO A 267 -13.41 -24.19 13.01
N ALA A 268 -14.53 -24.91 13.15
CA ALA A 268 -14.89 -25.66 14.36
C ALA A 268 -14.22 -27.03 14.43
N SER A 269 -13.71 -27.57 13.31
CA SER A 269 -13.01 -28.86 13.27
C SER A 269 -11.71 -28.86 14.09
N GLY A 270 -11.13 -27.69 14.33
CA GLY A 270 -9.83 -27.56 14.99
C GLY A 270 -8.64 -28.03 14.13
N GLU A 271 -8.87 -28.38 12.86
CA GLU A 271 -7.79 -28.61 11.90
C GLU A 271 -7.14 -27.27 11.54
N GLU A 272 -6.08 -26.94 12.27
CA GLU A 272 -5.18 -25.86 11.90
C GLU A 272 -4.50 -26.31 10.59
N GLY A 273 -4.45 -25.47 9.55
CA GLY A 273 -3.93 -25.77 8.20
C GLY A 273 -2.43 -26.08 8.12
N MET A 274 -1.92 -26.88 9.05
CA MET A 274 -0.53 -27.12 9.44
C MET A 274 0.23 -28.04 8.49
N ASN A 275 -0.48 -28.82 7.67
CA ASN A 275 0.12 -29.68 6.63
C ASN A 275 0.66 -28.86 5.44
N ARG A 276 0.31 -27.57 5.38
CA ARG A 276 0.74 -26.64 4.34
C ARG A 276 2.09 -26.08 4.75
N THR A 277 3.16 -26.65 4.21
CA THR A 277 4.54 -26.27 4.57
C THR A 277 5.35 -25.71 3.40
N SER A 278 4.73 -25.65 2.23
CA SER A 278 5.33 -25.09 1.01
C SER A 278 4.97 -23.61 0.90
N ALA A 279 5.94 -22.77 0.52
CA ALA A 279 5.68 -21.38 0.21
C ALA A 279 4.72 -21.27 -0.99
N GLY A 280 3.57 -20.64 -0.79
CA GLY A 280 2.50 -20.46 -1.78
C GLY A 280 1.18 -21.11 -1.38
N GLU A 281 1.21 -22.27 -0.71
CA GLU A 281 -0.01 -22.99 -0.28
C GLU A 281 -0.79 -22.25 0.81
N GLN A 282 -0.10 -21.40 1.57
CA GLN A 282 -0.72 -20.56 2.60
C GLN A 282 -1.41 -19.31 2.05
N MET A 283 -1.18 -18.93 0.79
CA MET A 283 -1.73 -17.69 0.21
C MET A 283 -3.26 -17.55 0.29
N PRO A 284 -4.06 -18.62 0.10
CA PRO A 284 -5.52 -18.57 0.26
C PRO A 284 -5.98 -18.83 1.71
N CYS A 285 -5.08 -18.93 2.68
CA CYS A 285 -5.46 -19.16 4.07
C CYS A 285 -5.77 -17.83 4.79
N ARG A 286 -6.71 -17.87 5.72
CA ARG A 286 -7.06 -16.77 6.62
C ARG A 286 -6.56 -17.06 8.03
N LEU A 287 -6.19 -16.01 8.74
CA LEU A 287 -5.94 -16.05 10.17
C LEU A 287 -7.26 -16.34 10.90
N ILE A 288 -7.31 -17.42 11.68
CA ILE A 288 -8.51 -17.76 12.48
C ILE A 288 -8.36 -17.49 13.97
N LYS A 289 -7.12 -17.41 14.46
CA LYS A 289 -6.79 -17.17 15.86
C LYS A 289 -5.50 -16.37 15.96
N PHE A 290 -5.45 -15.44 16.91
CA PHE A 290 -4.22 -14.69 17.21
C PHE A 290 -3.25 -15.51 18.06
N GLU A 291 -3.76 -16.56 18.71
CA GLU A 291 -2.96 -17.52 19.46
C GLU A 291 -2.08 -18.35 18.54
N GLU A 292 -0.89 -18.65 19.06
CA GLU A 292 0.08 -19.51 18.42
C GLU A 292 -0.54 -20.88 18.09
N ASN A 293 -0.13 -21.47 16.95
CA ASN A 293 -0.62 -22.78 16.56
C ASN A 293 -0.07 -23.88 17.48
N ARG A 294 -0.60 -25.10 17.35
CA ARG A 294 -0.24 -26.22 18.23
C ARG A 294 1.27 -26.49 18.28
N LYS A 295 2.01 -26.25 17.19
CA LYS A 295 3.47 -26.44 17.14
C LYS A 295 4.18 -25.60 18.20
N PHE A 296 3.63 -24.44 18.54
CA PHE A 296 4.18 -23.47 19.49
C PHE A 296 3.58 -23.61 20.90
N ARG A 297 2.27 -23.92 21.01
CA ARG A 297 1.62 -24.12 22.33
C ARG A 297 2.27 -25.23 23.14
N ASP A 298 2.67 -26.30 22.47
CA ASP A 298 3.25 -27.47 23.11
C ASP A 298 4.77 -27.31 23.37
N TYR A 299 5.37 -26.16 23.00
CA TYR A 299 6.79 -25.93 23.21
C TYR A 299 7.15 -25.76 24.70
N THR A 300 8.19 -26.48 25.12
CA THR A 300 8.83 -26.37 26.44
C THR A 300 10.31 -26.03 26.28
N GLY A 301 10.76 -24.95 26.91
CA GLY A 301 12.17 -24.55 26.90
C GLY A 301 13.01 -25.43 27.83
N LYS A 302 14.29 -25.68 27.48
CA LYS A 302 15.19 -26.51 28.31
C LYS A 302 15.43 -25.97 29.75
N LYS A 303 15.14 -24.69 30.03
CA LYS A 303 15.25 -24.13 31.39
C LYS A 303 14.13 -24.56 32.36
N SER A 304 13.06 -25.19 31.87
CA SER A 304 11.92 -25.61 32.71
C SER A 304 11.97 -27.08 33.16
N GLU A 305 13.10 -27.80 33.00
CA GLU A 305 13.21 -29.20 33.43
C GLU A 305 13.16 -29.42 34.96
N GLY A 306 12.95 -28.36 35.76
CA GLY A 306 12.80 -28.44 37.22
C GLY A 306 11.52 -27.85 37.81
N ASN A 307 10.65 -27.21 37.03
CA ASN A 307 9.38 -26.68 37.55
C ASN A 307 8.30 -26.75 36.47
N CYS A 308 7.28 -27.57 36.72
CA CYS A 308 6.13 -27.73 35.84
C CYS A 308 5.34 -26.42 35.81
N GLU A 309 4.94 -25.97 34.61
CA GLU A 309 3.72 -25.17 34.29
C GLU A 309 3.88 -24.05 33.25
N SER A 310 5.06 -23.77 32.68
CA SER A 310 5.18 -22.75 31.62
C SER A 310 5.31 -23.37 30.22
N ARG A 311 4.18 -23.57 29.52
CA ARG A 311 4.13 -23.91 28.08
C ARG A 311 3.84 -22.66 27.24
N GLY A 312 4.32 -22.66 25.99
CA GLY A 312 4.04 -21.61 25.01
C GLY A 312 5.17 -20.58 24.83
N LEU A 313 5.21 -19.93 23.65
CA LEU A 313 6.30 -19.03 23.27
C LEU A 313 6.31 -17.77 24.13
N GLY A 314 5.15 -17.13 24.30
CA GLY A 314 5.04 -15.85 25.04
C GLY A 314 5.38 -15.92 26.55
N ARG A 315 5.55 -17.13 27.11
CA ARG A 315 5.86 -17.34 28.54
C ARG A 315 7.27 -17.87 28.81
N SER A 316 7.99 -18.26 27.75
CA SER A 316 9.34 -18.81 27.83
C SER A 316 10.45 -17.78 27.53
N TRP A 317 10.09 -16.67 26.88
CA TRP A 317 10.93 -15.50 26.69
C TRP A 317 10.55 -14.47 27.77
N GLY A 318 11.37 -14.38 28.82
CA GLY A 318 11.14 -13.42 29.91
C GLY A 318 11.15 -11.97 29.41
N THR A 319 10.32 -11.14 30.03
CA THR A 319 10.46 -9.67 30.03
C THR A 319 11.82 -9.25 30.55
#